data_AF-A0A961IIT9-F1
#
_entry.id   AF-A0A961IIT9-F1
#
_cell.length_a   1.000
_cell.length_b   1.000
_cell.length_c   1.000
_cell.angle_alpha   90.00
_cell.angle_beta   90.00
_cell.angle_gamma   90.00
#
_symmetry.space_group_name_H-M   'P 1'
#
loop_
_entity.id
_entity.type
_entity.pdbx_description
1 polymer ?
#
loop_
_entity_poly.entity_id
_entity_poly.type
_entity_poly.pdbx_seq_one_letter_code
_entity_poly.pdbx_strand_id
1 'polypeptide(L)'
;YFYPYVFLVVFPRARLSGQQPESDLIAADLTPEETRLRRRRKIREAFLSWNHLPLYGALLALALRAMGFERPQYDRQMEERVLESMLFVAVVLYYFSLGLAFSAGAFWRYRGDLLRLCLVKFLFVPIVVWLVLFGIDAIWSVSASVANVILIEAVTPAAIYSVIAAVLYGLKRELAASLFVGSTVIFLILIVPFLYVLRSLYLWGM
;
A
#
# COMPACT_ATOMS: atom_id res chain seq x y z
N TYR A 1 -1.16 0.97 10.33
CA TYR A 1 -1.12 -0.51 10.37
C TYR A 1 -0.76 -1.19 9.04
N PHE A 2 -0.46 -0.45 7.96
CA PHE A 2 -0.19 -1.01 6.63
C PHE A 2 1.25 -1.51 6.40
N TYR A 3 2.25 -0.88 7.04
CA TYR A 3 3.68 -1.17 6.80
C TYR A 3 4.11 -2.62 7.08
N PRO A 4 3.75 -3.27 8.20
CA PRO A 4 4.15 -4.66 8.45
C PRO A 4 3.70 -5.61 7.35
N TYR A 5 2.47 -5.45 6.86
CA TYR A 5 1.93 -6.29 5.78
C TYR A 5 2.69 -6.11 4.47
N VAL A 6 2.98 -4.87 4.07
CA VAL A 6 3.75 -4.59 2.85
C VAL A 6 5.13 -5.23 2.90
N PHE A 7 5.84 -5.05 4.01
CA PHE A 7 7.22 -5.52 4.13
C PHE A 7 7.34 -7.03 4.41
N LEU A 8 6.38 -7.63 5.10
CA LEU A 8 6.42 -9.07 5.42
C LEU A 8 5.79 -9.95 4.33
N VAL A 9 4.81 -9.44 3.58
CA VAL A 9 4.05 -10.24 2.62
C VAL A 9 4.28 -9.78 1.17
N VAL A 10 4.10 -8.48 0.89
CA VAL A 10 4.11 -7.97 -0.49
C VAL A 10 5.53 -7.97 -1.05
N PHE A 11 6.50 -7.42 -0.32
CA PHE A 11 7.88 -7.27 -0.79
C PHE A 11 8.60 -8.60 -1.03
N PRO A 12 8.50 -9.61 -0.13
CA PRO A 12 9.08 -10.93 -0.38
C PRO A 12 8.46 -11.62 -1.60
N ARG A 13 7.13 -11.54 -1.78
CA ARG A 13 6.47 -12.13 -2.95
C ARG A 13 6.83 -11.41 -4.25
N ALA A 14 6.86 -10.08 -4.24
CA ALA A 14 7.26 -9.30 -5.41
C ALA A 14 8.68 -9.65 -5.87
N ARG A 15 9.62 -9.84 -4.92
CA ARG A 15 11.00 -10.26 -5.24
C ARG A 15 11.08 -11.66 -5.84
N LEU A 16 10.24 -12.60 -5.39
CA LEU A 16 10.19 -13.96 -5.96
C LEU A 16 9.66 -13.94 -7.39
N SER A 17 8.62 -13.16 -7.67
CA SER A 17 8.02 -13.06 -9.01
C SER A 17 8.84 -12.21 -10.00
N GLY A 18 9.60 -11.22 -9.53
CA GLY A 18 10.44 -10.36 -10.38
C GLY A 18 11.74 -11.01 -10.87
N GLN A 19 12.19 -12.13 -10.26
CA GLN A 19 13.48 -12.76 -10.55
C GLN A 19 13.41 -14.02 -11.43
N GLN A 20 12.21 -14.46 -11.84
CA GLN A 20 12.01 -15.74 -12.55
C GLN A 20 12.75 -15.90 -13.89
N PRO A 21 12.91 -14.88 -14.76
CA PRO A 21 13.45 -15.15 -16.11
C PRO A 21 14.95 -15.49 -16.13
N GLU A 22 15.73 -14.97 -15.18
CA GLU A 22 17.20 -15.06 -15.18
C GLU A 22 17.71 -16.11 -14.17
N SER A 23 16.90 -16.44 -13.15
CA SER A 23 17.28 -17.43 -12.14
C SER A 23 17.23 -18.87 -12.62
N ASP A 24 16.33 -19.18 -13.55
CA ASP A 24 16.07 -20.56 -13.98
C ASP A 24 17.15 -21.07 -14.93
N LEU A 25 17.78 -20.17 -15.70
CA LEU A 25 18.95 -20.48 -16.55
C LEU A 25 20.24 -20.70 -15.74
N ILE A 26 20.41 -19.98 -14.62
CA ILE A 26 21.59 -20.09 -13.74
C ILE A 26 21.41 -21.24 -12.72
N ALA A 27 20.18 -21.58 -12.35
CA ALA A 27 19.90 -22.65 -11.38
C ALA A 27 20.10 -24.06 -11.96
N ALA A 28 20.12 -24.21 -13.28
CA ALA A 28 20.38 -25.50 -13.94
C ALA A 28 21.82 -26.00 -13.77
N ASP A 29 22.76 -25.11 -13.40
CA ASP A 29 24.21 -25.39 -13.39
C ASP A 29 24.84 -25.37 -11.98
N LEU A 30 24.02 -25.22 -10.91
CA LEU A 30 24.52 -25.03 -9.54
C LEU A 30 24.47 -26.33 -8.72
N THR A 31 25.54 -26.58 -7.94
CA THR A 31 25.59 -27.73 -7.03
C THR A 31 24.62 -27.59 -5.84
N PRO A 32 24.19 -28.70 -5.20
CA PRO A 32 23.21 -28.65 -4.10
C PRO A 32 23.65 -27.80 -2.89
N GLU A 33 24.96 -27.73 -2.64
CA GLU A 33 25.57 -26.90 -1.58
C GLU A 33 25.53 -25.40 -1.91
N GLU A 34 25.92 -25.02 -3.12
CA GLU A 34 25.88 -23.63 -3.59
C GLU A 34 24.45 -23.09 -3.61
N THR A 35 23.49 -23.94 -3.97
CA THR A 35 22.06 -23.60 -3.94
C THR A 35 21.57 -23.28 -2.52
N ARG A 36 22.05 -24.01 -1.49
CA ARG A 36 21.71 -23.76 -0.07
C ARG A 36 22.31 -22.46 0.46
N LEU A 37 23.59 -22.21 0.16
CA LEU A 37 24.30 -20.99 0.55
C LEU A 37 23.70 -19.75 -0.12
N ARG A 38 23.41 -19.83 -1.43
CA ARG A 38 22.77 -18.74 -2.19
C ARG A 38 21.35 -18.46 -1.68
N ARG A 39 20.59 -19.51 -1.30
CA ARG A 39 19.27 -19.38 -0.67
C ARG A 39 19.36 -18.68 0.69
N ARG A 40 20.30 -19.08 1.56
CA ARG A 40 20.52 -18.41 2.85
C ARG A 40 20.93 -16.94 2.69
N ARG A 41 21.80 -16.64 1.73
CA ARG A 41 22.22 -15.26 1.44
C ARG A 41 21.07 -14.42 0.88
N LYS A 42 20.26 -14.96 -0.04
CA LYS A 42 19.03 -14.32 -0.54
C LYS A 42 18.04 -14.03 0.56
N ILE A 43 17.84 -14.95 1.51
CA ILE A 43 16.95 -14.76 2.65
C ILE A 43 17.52 -13.68 3.58
N ARG A 44 18.82 -13.71 3.87
CA ARG A 44 19.48 -12.69 4.71
C ARG A 44 19.42 -11.30 4.07
N GLU A 45 19.69 -11.19 2.79
CA GLU A 45 19.55 -9.95 2.01
C GLU A 45 18.09 -9.55 1.78
N ALA A 46 17.12 -10.48 1.89
CA ALA A 46 15.71 -10.16 1.83
C ALA A 46 15.26 -9.48 3.11
N PHE A 47 15.61 -10.00 4.28
CA PHE A 47 15.29 -9.35 5.54
C PHE A 47 16.17 -8.11 5.78
N LEU A 48 17.46 -8.17 5.51
CA LEU A 48 18.45 -7.14 5.81
C LEU A 48 18.73 -6.22 4.60
N SER A 49 17.69 -5.80 3.88
CA SER A 49 17.82 -4.81 2.81
C SER A 49 17.41 -3.41 3.28
N TRP A 50 18.10 -2.38 2.77
CA TRP A 50 17.80 -0.96 3.03
C TRP A 50 16.34 -0.58 2.74
N ASN A 51 15.66 -1.35 1.89
CA ASN A 51 14.25 -1.14 1.57
C ASN A 51 13.32 -1.33 2.77
N HIS A 52 13.74 -2.04 3.83
CA HIS A 52 12.90 -2.32 5.02
C HIS A 52 13.07 -1.30 6.15
N LEU A 53 13.86 -0.23 5.97
CA LEU A 53 14.07 0.81 6.98
C LEU A 53 12.77 1.35 7.62
N PRO A 54 11.70 1.64 6.85
CA PRO A 54 10.45 2.13 7.43
C PRO A 54 9.77 1.12 8.34
N LEU A 55 9.90 -0.18 8.06
CA LEU A 55 9.42 -1.24 8.97
C LEU A 55 10.19 -1.22 10.28
N TYR A 56 11.52 -1.17 10.21
CA TYR A 56 12.37 -1.16 11.39
C TYR A 56 12.13 0.08 12.25
N GLY A 57 11.96 1.25 11.64
CA GLY A 57 11.58 2.47 12.35
C GLY A 57 10.25 2.34 13.08
N ALA A 58 9.22 1.79 12.42
CA ALA A 58 7.91 1.57 13.04
C ALA A 58 7.96 0.55 14.19
N LEU A 59 8.69 -0.56 14.02
CA LEU A 59 8.86 -1.56 15.07
C LEU A 59 9.65 -1.01 16.26
N LEU A 60 10.71 -0.25 16.00
CA LEU A 60 11.50 0.41 17.03
C LEU A 60 10.65 1.42 17.81
N ALA A 61 9.85 2.23 17.11
CA ALA A 61 8.95 3.19 17.76
C ALA A 61 7.90 2.50 18.64
N LEU A 62 7.34 1.38 18.17
CA LEU A 62 6.41 0.57 18.97
C LEU A 62 7.09 -0.06 20.19
N ALA A 63 8.32 -0.57 20.03
CA ALA A 63 9.10 -1.14 21.12
C ALA A 63 9.44 -0.08 22.18
N LEU A 64 9.92 1.10 21.77
CA LEU A 64 10.20 2.22 22.67
C LEU A 64 8.94 2.65 23.43
N ARG A 65 7.79 2.76 22.74
CA ARG A 65 6.52 3.10 23.39
C ARG A 65 6.07 2.00 24.38
N ALA A 66 6.26 0.73 24.04
CA ALA A 66 5.95 -0.39 24.93
C ALA A 66 6.86 -0.43 26.18
N MET A 67 8.10 0.05 26.05
CA MET A 67 9.05 0.22 27.15
C MET A 67 8.77 1.47 28.00
N GLY A 68 7.68 2.21 27.73
CA GLY A 68 7.27 3.37 28.51
C GLY A 68 8.02 4.66 28.19
N PHE A 69 8.81 4.69 27.11
CA PHE A 69 9.40 5.96 26.65
C PHE A 69 8.27 6.87 26.15
N GLU A 70 8.09 7.99 26.85
CA GLU A 70 7.19 9.04 26.41
C GLU A 70 7.71 9.66 25.12
N ARG A 71 6.78 9.99 24.22
CA ARG A 71 7.11 10.65 22.96
C ARG A 71 7.71 12.02 23.31
N PRO A 72 8.93 12.36 22.86
CA PRO A 72 9.57 13.63 23.21
C PRO A 72 8.65 14.78 22.83
N GLN A 73 8.25 15.58 23.82
CA GLN A 73 7.31 16.68 23.63
C GLN A 73 8.06 17.88 23.03
N TYR A 74 8.28 17.84 21.73
CA TYR A 74 8.58 19.04 20.97
C TYR A 74 7.35 19.95 20.95
N ASP A 75 7.55 21.24 20.71
CA ASP A 75 6.42 22.14 20.47
C ASP A 75 5.57 21.55 19.33
N ARG A 76 4.30 21.25 19.64
CA ARG A 76 3.36 20.56 18.74
C ARG A 76 3.33 21.24 17.37
N GLN A 77 3.43 22.57 17.37
CA GLN A 77 3.41 23.38 16.15
C GLN A 77 4.67 23.21 15.30
N MET A 78 5.82 22.95 15.91
CA MET A 78 7.06 22.66 15.18
C MET A 78 7.04 21.24 14.63
N GLU A 79 6.58 20.26 15.43
CA GLU A 79 6.47 18.86 14.98
C GLU A 79 5.53 18.74 13.78
N GLU A 80 4.35 19.35 13.85
CA GLU A 80 3.37 19.36 12.76
C GLU A 80 3.95 19.98 11.49
N ARG A 81 4.57 21.17 11.57
CA ARG A 81 5.15 21.84 10.39
C ARG A 81 6.27 21.04 9.74
N VAL A 82 7.16 20.45 10.54
CA VAL A 82 8.26 19.62 10.01
C VAL A 82 7.70 18.38 9.34
N LEU A 83 6.76 17.68 9.99
CA LEU A 83 6.14 16.48 9.43
C LEU A 83 5.37 16.79 8.14
N GLU A 84 4.58 17.86 8.12
CA GLU A 84 3.85 18.30 6.93
C GLU A 84 4.80 18.63 5.78
N SER A 85 5.88 19.36 6.06
CA SER A 85 6.87 19.73 5.05
C SER A 85 7.59 18.51 4.49
N MET A 86 8.03 17.59 5.35
CA MET A 86 8.68 16.35 4.90
C MET A 86 7.72 15.46 4.12
N LEU A 87 6.47 15.34 4.58
CA LEU A 87 5.45 14.59 3.88
C LEU A 87 5.16 15.20 2.51
N PHE A 88 5.02 16.53 2.42
CA PHE A 88 4.78 17.22 1.17
C PHE A 88 5.92 16.97 0.17
N VAL A 89 7.17 17.14 0.59
CA VAL A 89 8.34 16.88 -0.27
C VAL A 89 8.37 15.41 -0.72
N ALA A 90 8.13 14.47 0.19
CA ALA A 90 8.08 13.04 -0.13
C ALA A 90 6.97 12.75 -1.15
N VAL A 91 5.76 13.26 -0.91
CA VAL A 91 4.60 13.09 -1.78
C VAL A 91 4.86 13.66 -3.17
N VAL A 92 5.43 14.87 -3.28
CA VAL A 92 5.79 15.48 -4.57
C VAL A 92 6.80 14.62 -5.32
N LEU A 93 7.89 14.20 -4.67
CA LEU A 93 8.91 13.34 -5.29
C LEU A 93 8.32 11.99 -5.74
N TYR A 94 7.40 11.41 -4.96
CA TYR A 94 6.73 10.16 -5.30
C TYR A 94 5.82 10.32 -6.51
N TYR A 95 4.95 11.34 -6.53
CA TYR A 95 4.05 11.57 -7.66
C TYR A 95 4.79 11.99 -8.92
N PHE A 96 5.90 12.74 -8.79
CA PHE A 96 6.78 13.06 -9.91
C PHE A 96 7.40 11.79 -10.51
N SER A 97 8.04 10.96 -9.69
CA SER A 97 8.63 9.68 -10.12
C SER A 97 7.59 8.74 -10.75
N LEU A 98 6.38 8.73 -10.21
CA LEU A 98 5.26 7.98 -10.75
C LEU A 98 4.84 8.49 -12.13
N GLY A 99 4.78 9.81 -12.31
CA GLY A 99 4.49 10.44 -13.59
C GLY A 99 5.47 10.01 -14.69
N LEU A 100 6.76 9.87 -14.35
CA LEU A 100 7.78 9.35 -15.27
C LEU A 100 7.59 7.87 -15.64
N ALA A 101 7.00 7.07 -14.75
CA ALA A 101 6.71 5.65 -14.99
C ALA A 101 5.37 5.42 -15.73
N PHE A 102 4.54 6.45 -15.84
CA PHE A 102 3.21 6.38 -16.44
C PHE A 102 3.26 6.69 -17.93
N SER A 103 2.52 5.93 -18.73
CA SER A 103 2.27 6.24 -20.14
C SER A 103 0.77 6.38 -20.38
N ALA A 104 0.34 7.46 -21.04
CA ALA A 104 -1.08 7.70 -21.33
C ALA A 104 -1.65 6.64 -22.28
N GLY A 105 -0.84 6.11 -23.20
CA GLY A 105 -1.23 5.02 -24.09
C GLY A 105 -1.52 3.70 -23.36
N ALA A 106 -0.86 3.45 -22.22
CA ALA A 106 -1.12 2.26 -21.42
C ALA A 106 -2.48 2.26 -20.72
N PHE A 107 -3.09 3.44 -20.47
CA PHE A 107 -4.42 3.52 -19.86
C PHE A 107 -5.46 2.78 -20.70
N TRP A 108 -5.47 3.02 -22.02
CA TRP A 108 -6.38 2.35 -22.94
C TRP A 108 -6.02 0.87 -23.12
N ARG A 109 -4.72 0.54 -23.07
CA ARG A 109 -4.21 -0.83 -23.17
C ARG A 109 -4.67 -1.71 -22.00
N TYR A 110 -4.78 -1.15 -20.80
CA TYR A 110 -5.10 -1.89 -19.56
C TYR A 110 -6.49 -1.60 -19.00
N ARG A 111 -7.40 -1.01 -19.79
CA ARG A 111 -8.76 -0.67 -19.34
C ARG A 111 -9.54 -1.84 -18.73
N GLY A 112 -9.33 -3.06 -19.25
CA GLY A 112 -9.98 -4.27 -18.72
C GLY A 112 -9.49 -4.63 -17.32
N ASP A 113 -8.18 -4.53 -17.09
CA ASP A 113 -7.58 -4.76 -15.78
C ASP A 113 -7.93 -3.64 -14.80
N LEU A 114 -8.01 -2.39 -15.29
CA LEU A 114 -8.49 -1.26 -14.50
C LEU A 114 -9.94 -1.47 -14.06
N LEU A 115 -10.83 -1.89 -14.95
CA LEU A 115 -12.23 -2.15 -14.60
C LEU A 115 -12.36 -3.25 -13.54
N ARG A 116 -11.65 -4.37 -13.72
CA ARG A 116 -11.60 -5.46 -12.73
C ARG A 116 -11.07 -4.97 -11.39
N LEU A 117 -10.00 -4.18 -11.39
CA LEU A 117 -9.45 -3.59 -10.17
C LEU A 117 -10.45 -2.67 -9.49
N CYS A 118 -11.15 -1.82 -10.25
CA CYS A 118 -12.17 -0.91 -9.71
C CYS A 118 -13.36 -1.66 -9.12
N LEU A 119 -13.83 -2.73 -9.77
CA LEU A 119 -14.88 -3.60 -9.23
C LEU A 119 -14.45 -4.24 -7.91
N VAL A 120 -13.22 -4.75 -7.83
CA VAL A 120 -12.70 -5.30 -6.58
C VAL A 120 -12.57 -4.22 -5.51
N LYS A 121 -11.99 -3.06 -5.86
CA LYS A 121 -11.62 -2.02 -4.89
C LYS A 121 -12.78 -1.16 -4.41
N PHE A 122 -13.71 -0.81 -5.28
CA PHE A 122 -14.78 0.14 -4.98
C PHE A 122 -16.13 -0.53 -4.77
N LEU A 123 -16.26 -1.83 -5.07
CA LEU A 123 -17.49 -2.58 -4.82
C LEU A 123 -17.26 -3.74 -3.87
N PHE A 124 -16.41 -4.72 -4.24
CA PHE A 124 -16.25 -5.94 -3.45
C PHE A 124 -15.63 -5.68 -2.07
N VAL A 125 -14.50 -4.97 -2.01
CA VAL A 125 -13.79 -4.69 -0.75
C VAL A 125 -14.67 -3.91 0.24
N PRO A 126 -15.33 -2.79 -0.13
CA PRO A 126 -16.22 -2.08 0.77
C PRO A 126 -17.39 -2.94 1.28
N ILE A 127 -17.99 -3.78 0.43
CA ILE A 127 -19.07 -4.70 0.84
C ILE A 127 -18.57 -5.71 1.87
N VAL A 128 -17.43 -6.35 1.61
CA VAL A 128 -16.84 -7.33 2.53
C VAL A 128 -16.49 -6.66 3.86
N VAL A 129 -15.87 -5.47 3.82
CA VAL A 129 -15.52 -4.71 5.03
C VAL A 129 -16.77 -4.33 5.81
N TRP A 130 -17.83 -3.87 5.15
CA TRP A 130 -19.10 -3.55 5.79
C TRP A 130 -19.73 -4.77 6.46
N LEU A 131 -19.76 -5.93 5.78
CA LEU A 131 -20.27 -7.18 6.35
C LEU A 131 -19.46 -7.63 7.56
N VAL A 132 -18.13 -7.54 7.49
CA VAL A 132 -17.25 -7.88 8.61
C VAL A 132 -17.47 -6.93 9.79
N LEU A 133 -17.58 -5.63 9.55
CA LEU A 133 -17.87 -4.67 10.61
C LEU A 133 -19.23 -4.91 11.24
N PHE A 134 -20.27 -5.19 10.45
CA PHE A 134 -21.59 -5.55 10.96
C PHE A 134 -21.54 -6.81 11.85
N GLY A 135 -20.78 -7.82 11.44
CA GLY A 135 -20.59 -9.04 12.25
C GLY A 135 -19.80 -8.81 13.53
N ILE A 136 -18.75 -7.98 13.49
CA ILE A 136 -17.93 -7.66 14.67
C ILE A 136 -18.69 -6.76 15.65
N ASP A 137 -19.44 -5.78 15.15
CA ASP A 137 -20.21 -4.86 15.97
C ASP A 137 -21.26 -5.60 16.81
N ALA A 138 -21.89 -6.63 16.23
CA ALA A 138 -22.81 -7.51 16.93
C ALA A 138 -22.20 -8.27 18.13
N ILE A 139 -20.86 -8.38 18.21
CA ILE A 139 -20.16 -9.15 19.25
C ILE A 139 -19.35 -8.23 20.19
N TRP A 140 -18.69 -7.19 19.65
CA TRP A 140 -17.69 -6.38 20.35
C TRP A 140 -18.04 -4.89 20.45
N SER A 141 -19.18 -4.43 19.91
CA SER A 141 -19.64 -3.03 19.93
C SER A 141 -18.53 -2.05 19.52
N VAL A 142 -18.24 -1.99 18.22
CA VAL A 142 -17.17 -1.16 17.67
C VAL A 142 -17.60 0.30 17.69
N SER A 143 -16.72 1.21 18.11
CA SER A 143 -17.06 2.63 18.09
C SER A 143 -17.33 3.12 16.66
N ALA A 144 -18.38 3.92 16.51
CA ALA A 144 -18.81 4.44 15.21
C ALA A 144 -17.68 5.20 14.48
N SER A 145 -16.83 5.91 15.22
CA SER A 145 -15.67 6.61 14.65
C SER A 145 -14.66 5.66 14.01
N VAL A 146 -14.37 4.51 14.66
CA VAL A 146 -13.43 3.52 14.12
C VAL A 146 -14.02 2.82 12.90
N ALA A 147 -15.30 2.42 12.96
CA ALA A 147 -16.00 1.82 11.84
C ALA A 147 -16.01 2.74 10.60
N ASN A 148 -16.27 4.04 10.80
CA ASN A 148 -16.26 5.02 9.72
C ASN A 148 -14.88 5.17 9.07
N VAL A 149 -13.80 5.22 9.86
CA VAL A 149 -12.44 5.28 9.31
C VAL A 149 -12.14 4.02 8.49
N ILE A 150 -12.49 2.84 8.99
CA ILE A 150 -12.27 1.56 8.28
C ILE A 150 -13.05 1.53 6.95
N LEU A 151 -14.29 2.00 6.95
CA LEU A 151 -15.11 2.07 5.74
C LEU A 151 -14.54 3.07 4.72
N ILE A 152 -14.11 4.26 5.16
CA ILE A 152 -13.47 5.25 4.27
C ILE A 152 -12.20 4.65 3.64
N GLU A 153 -11.35 4.00 4.44
CA GLU A 153 -10.13 3.33 3.98
C GLU A 153 -10.44 2.21 2.96
N ALA A 154 -11.56 1.50 3.13
CA ALA A 154 -11.96 0.42 2.22
C ALA A 154 -12.28 0.90 0.80
N VAL A 155 -12.73 2.15 0.64
CA VAL A 155 -13.04 2.76 -0.67
C VAL A 155 -11.86 3.52 -1.26
N THR A 156 -10.67 3.49 -0.64
CA THR A 156 -9.48 4.16 -1.17
C THR A 156 -8.96 3.48 -2.45
N PRO A 157 -8.36 4.26 -3.38
CA PRO A 157 -7.85 3.71 -4.63
C PRO A 157 -6.68 2.74 -4.42
N ALA A 158 -6.08 2.26 -5.51
CA ALA A 158 -4.91 1.39 -5.40
C ALA A 158 -3.78 2.09 -4.61
N ALA A 159 -3.01 1.32 -3.84
CA ALA A 159 -1.95 1.89 -3.02
C ALA A 159 -0.72 2.22 -3.86
N ILE A 160 -0.13 3.41 -3.67
CA ILE A 160 1.10 3.83 -4.37
C ILE A 160 2.27 2.88 -4.13
N TYR A 161 2.31 2.24 -2.95
CA TYR A 161 3.30 1.23 -2.61
C TYR A 161 3.28 0.00 -3.54
N SER A 162 2.16 -0.29 -4.21
CA SER A 162 2.12 -1.33 -5.23
C SER A 162 2.96 -0.96 -6.46
N VAL A 163 2.98 0.33 -6.83
CA VAL A 163 3.84 0.83 -7.91
C VAL A 163 5.29 0.84 -7.49
N ILE A 164 5.58 1.30 -6.27
CA ILE A 164 6.94 1.27 -5.71
C ILE A 164 7.48 -0.17 -5.69
N ALA A 165 6.68 -1.14 -5.24
CA ALA A 165 7.07 -2.55 -5.29
C ALA A 165 7.35 -3.00 -6.72
N ALA A 166 6.51 -2.60 -7.70
CA ALA A 166 6.75 -2.95 -9.09
C ALA A 166 8.04 -2.32 -9.64
N VAL A 167 8.40 -1.11 -9.21
CA VAL A 167 9.63 -0.44 -9.59
C VAL A 167 10.85 -1.08 -8.94
N LEU A 168 10.82 -1.29 -7.62
CA LEU A 168 11.94 -1.84 -6.85
C LEU A 168 12.28 -3.28 -7.24
N TYR A 169 11.28 -4.08 -7.61
CA TYR A 169 11.47 -5.49 -7.92
C TYR A 169 11.39 -5.81 -9.43
N GLY A 170 11.35 -4.80 -10.29
CA GLY A 170 11.36 -4.99 -11.74
C GLY A 170 10.12 -5.68 -12.31
N LEU A 171 8.96 -5.58 -11.65
CA LEU A 171 7.70 -6.06 -12.22
C LEU A 171 7.22 -5.11 -13.35
N LYS A 172 6.01 -5.35 -13.86
CA LYS A 172 5.33 -4.52 -14.87
C LYS A 172 4.99 -3.12 -14.32
N ARG A 173 6.00 -2.24 -14.24
CA ARG A 173 5.91 -0.86 -13.74
C ARG A 173 4.82 -0.06 -14.42
N GLU A 174 4.76 -0.13 -15.75
CA GLU A 174 3.78 0.60 -16.57
C GLU A 174 2.34 0.17 -16.24
N LEU A 175 2.08 -1.14 -16.08
CA LEU A 175 0.79 -1.65 -15.64
C LEU A 175 0.42 -1.14 -14.24
N ALA A 176 1.34 -1.27 -13.27
CA ALA A 176 1.08 -0.84 -11.90
C ALA A 176 0.79 0.66 -11.82
N ALA A 177 1.59 1.49 -12.51
CA ALA A 177 1.39 2.94 -12.58
C ALA A 177 0.06 3.29 -13.24
N SER A 178 -0.30 2.67 -14.37
CA SER A 178 -1.58 2.93 -15.06
C SER A 178 -2.78 2.52 -14.23
N LEU A 179 -2.72 1.37 -13.53
CA LEU A 179 -3.79 0.92 -12.63
C LEU A 179 -3.96 1.86 -11.44
N PHE A 180 -2.86 2.30 -10.84
CA PHE A 180 -2.89 3.29 -9.76
C PHE A 180 -3.53 4.60 -10.22
N VAL A 181 -2.97 5.23 -11.26
CA VAL A 181 -3.47 6.52 -11.78
C VAL A 181 -4.94 6.40 -12.20
N GLY A 182 -5.30 5.35 -12.93
CA GLY A 182 -6.68 5.13 -13.38
C GLY A 182 -7.66 4.96 -12.22
N SER A 183 -7.29 4.17 -11.19
CA SER A 183 -8.14 3.98 -10.01
C SER A 183 -8.29 5.28 -9.21
N THR A 184 -7.25 6.10 -9.13
CA THR A 184 -7.29 7.40 -8.45
C THR A 184 -8.16 8.40 -9.19
N VAL A 185 -8.09 8.46 -10.52
CA VAL A 185 -8.98 9.31 -11.33
C VAL A 185 -10.44 8.91 -11.16
N ILE A 186 -10.75 7.62 -11.23
CA ILE A 186 -12.11 7.10 -11.00
C ILE A 186 -12.56 7.42 -9.57
N PHE A 187 -11.68 7.25 -8.59
CA PHE A 187 -11.97 7.60 -7.20
C PHE A 187 -12.33 9.08 -7.05
N LEU A 188 -11.53 9.99 -7.59
CA LEU A 188 -11.74 11.43 -7.46
C LEU A 188 -12.99 11.92 -8.21
N ILE A 189 -13.25 11.40 -9.40
CA ILE A 189 -14.34 11.89 -10.26
C ILE A 189 -15.68 11.21 -9.96
N LEU A 190 -15.68 9.93 -9.60
CA LEU A 190 -16.91 9.16 -9.41
C LEU A 190 -17.19 8.90 -7.93
N ILE A 191 -16.22 8.32 -7.22
CA ILE A 191 -16.43 7.80 -5.88
C ILE A 191 -16.53 8.92 -4.84
N VAL A 192 -15.64 9.91 -4.87
CA VAL A 192 -15.66 11.02 -3.91
C VAL A 192 -16.96 11.81 -4.01
N PRO A 193 -17.44 12.23 -5.20
CA PRO A 193 -18.75 12.87 -5.32
C PRO A 193 -19.90 11.97 -4.86
N PHE A 194 -19.86 10.67 -5.19
CA PHE A 194 -20.85 9.71 -4.73
C PHE A 194 -20.90 9.62 -3.19
N LEU A 195 -19.75 9.54 -2.53
CA LEU A 195 -19.67 9.54 -1.07
C LEU A 195 -20.18 10.85 -0.47
N TYR A 196 -19.93 11.99 -1.12
CA TYR A 196 -20.44 13.28 -0.68
C TYR A 196 -21.97 13.36 -0.77
N VAL A 197 -22.55 12.88 -1.88
CA VAL A 197 -24.00 12.80 -2.07
C VAL A 197 -24.65 11.84 -1.07
N LEU A 198 -24.05 10.67 -0.84
CA LEU A 198 -24.52 9.70 0.14
C LEU A 198 -24.51 10.30 1.55
N ARG A 199 -23.45 11.01 1.91
CA ARG A 199 -23.35 11.74 3.18
C ARG A 199 -24.39 12.85 3.27
N SER A 200 -24.61 13.62 2.22
CA SER A 200 -25.61 14.71 2.24
C SER A 200 -27.03 14.18 2.37
N LEU A 201 -27.34 13.04 1.74
CA LEU A 201 -28.63 12.35 1.90
C LEU A 201 -28.83 11.85 3.34
N TYR A 202 -27.79 11.31 3.97
CA TYR A 202 -27.84 10.82 5.35
C TYR A 202 -28.04 11.96 6.37
N LEU A 203 -27.47 13.14 6.12
CA LEU A 203 -27.60 14.31 6.99
C LEU A 203 -28.94 15.07 6.85
N TRP A 204 -29.71 14.83 5.79
CA TRP A 204 -31.04 15.43 5.58
C TRP A 204 -32.20 14.49 5.98
N GLY A 205 -31.87 13.27 6.44
CA GLY A 205 -32.83 12.25 6.86
C GLY A 205 -33.01 12.10 8.38
N MET A 206 -32.43 12.99 9.19
CA MET A 206 -32.63 13.11 10.64
C MET A 206 -33.09 14.52 11.02
#